data_AF-A0A424YS41-F1
#
_entry.id   AF-A0A424YS41-F1
#
_cell.length_a   1.000
_cell.length_b   1.000
_cell.length_c   1.000
_cell.angle_alpha   90.00
_cell.angle_beta   90.00
_cell.angle_gamma   90.00
#
_symmetry.space_group_name_H-M   'P 1'
#
loop_
_entity.id
_entity.type
_entity.pdbx_description
1 polymer ?
#
loop_
_entity_poly.entity_id
_entity_poly.type
_entity_poly.pdbx_seq_one_letter_code
_entity_poly.pdbx_strand_id
1 'polypeptide(L)'
;VGCAVFAYYYFDCGNLQVAHGRAPAVGTGMSRARDDAVVMAYQGDGDLASIGLNETIQTANRGEKVAVFFVNNTVYGMTGGQMAPTTMIGEKTVTCPEGRTAEQAGYPLHMAELLNELKAPVFIERVSVSDIGHIRKAKKAISKALKVQKESKGYAFVEILAACPTNLRQSSEESIRFINNQVEKEFPLKNFRDISDCTVPLFRGASDFSKKSLDNIFNLEKDSSLDSVDTPNFGDIGIKIAGFGGQGVLSMGLMVARAACDEQYHVSWYPSYGPEQRGGTSNCSVVISGEAIGSPIVYEPDILVAFNQPSLEKFASDVKKDGVIIYDSTVGNCDHIIPEGIKSISVPATKIAMDAGSKKGANTAMLGIMLATGRTKLPPEAFNKALDETFINKPKLIPLNKKVLNAAVKWAEKNIK
;
A
#
# COMPACT_ATOMS: atom_id res chain seq x y z
N VAL A 1 1.44 11.47 -17.03
CA VAL A 1 1.72 10.68 -18.26
C VAL A 1 0.37 10.45 -18.96
N GLY A 2 0.30 10.22 -20.28
CA GLY A 2 -0.96 9.97 -21.01
C GLY A 2 -1.35 11.06 -22.00
N CYS A 3 -2.65 11.18 -22.34
CA CYS A 3 -3.20 12.13 -23.34
C CYS A 3 -2.93 13.63 -23.05
N ALA A 4 -2.44 13.93 -21.85
CA ALA A 4 -2.16 15.27 -21.35
C ALA A 4 -0.67 15.59 -21.26
N VAL A 5 0.22 14.64 -21.56
CA VAL A 5 1.60 14.71 -21.07
C VAL A 5 2.30 15.97 -21.53
N PHE A 6 2.04 16.49 -22.72
CA PHE A 6 2.69 17.70 -23.21
C PHE A 6 2.04 19.01 -22.74
N ALA A 7 0.95 18.97 -21.97
CA ALA A 7 0.25 20.17 -21.49
C ALA A 7 1.15 21.11 -20.68
N TYR A 8 2.17 20.59 -20.00
CA TYR A 8 3.11 21.41 -19.24
C TYR A 8 3.97 22.34 -20.11
N TYR A 9 4.09 22.11 -21.42
CA TYR A 9 4.73 23.05 -22.34
C TYR A 9 3.83 24.25 -22.70
N TYR A 10 2.52 24.12 -22.48
CA TYR A 10 1.51 25.11 -22.88
C TYR A 10 0.91 25.88 -21.71
N PHE A 11 1.03 25.36 -20.48
CA PHE A 11 0.54 26.01 -19.27
C PHE A 11 1.68 26.57 -18.43
N ASP A 12 1.67 27.89 -18.24
CA ASP A 12 2.54 28.60 -17.31
C ASP A 12 2.03 28.46 -15.87
N CYS A 13 2.15 27.25 -15.33
CA CYS A 13 1.79 26.92 -13.94
C CYS A 13 2.65 25.79 -13.38
N GLY A 14 2.54 25.52 -12.08
CA GLY A 14 3.18 24.35 -11.47
C GLY A 14 2.64 23.05 -12.08
N ASN A 15 3.55 22.16 -12.49
CA ASN A 15 3.20 20.90 -13.16
C ASN A 15 3.73 19.70 -12.37
N LEU A 16 2.90 18.67 -12.22
CA LEU A 16 3.30 17.37 -11.67
C LEU A 16 3.00 16.27 -12.68
N GLN A 17 4.05 15.55 -13.08
CA GLN A 17 3.89 14.37 -13.90
C GLN A 17 3.68 13.15 -13.01
N VAL A 18 2.56 12.45 -13.24
CA VAL A 18 2.16 11.29 -12.44
C VAL A 18 1.95 10.06 -13.32
N ALA A 19 2.03 8.88 -12.72
CA ALA A 19 1.71 7.63 -13.40
C ALA A 19 0.29 7.64 -13.98
N HIS A 20 0.06 6.87 -15.05
CA HIS A 20 -1.24 6.77 -15.71
C HIS A 20 -2.37 6.48 -14.71
N GLY A 21 -3.48 7.19 -14.86
CA GLY A 21 -4.68 7.08 -14.03
C GLY A 21 -4.54 7.61 -12.60
N ARG A 22 -3.34 8.07 -12.18
CA ARG A 22 -3.09 8.54 -10.80
C ARG A 22 -3.30 10.04 -10.60
N ALA A 23 -3.68 10.79 -11.63
CA ALA A 23 -3.89 12.24 -11.50
C ALA A 23 -4.92 12.63 -10.42
N PRO A 24 -6.06 11.94 -10.25
CA PRO A 24 -6.99 12.25 -9.15
C PRO A 24 -6.40 11.94 -7.76
N ALA A 25 -5.65 10.84 -7.62
CA ALA A 25 -5.01 10.44 -6.37
C ALA A 25 -3.91 11.43 -5.95
N VAL A 26 -3.03 11.81 -6.87
CA VAL A 26 -2.00 12.82 -6.60
C VAL A 26 -2.63 14.20 -6.42
N GLY A 27 -3.67 14.53 -7.20
CA GLY A 27 -4.45 15.75 -7.04
C GLY A 27 -5.09 15.86 -5.65
N THR A 28 -5.56 14.74 -5.07
CA THR A 28 -6.02 14.68 -3.68
C THR A 28 -4.90 15.08 -2.72
N GLY A 29 -3.71 14.50 -2.87
CA GLY A 29 -2.54 14.83 -2.04
C GLY A 29 -2.12 16.29 -2.17
N MET A 30 -2.02 16.80 -3.40
CA MET A 30 -1.65 18.19 -3.66
C MET A 30 -2.69 19.16 -3.09
N SER A 31 -3.98 18.86 -3.31
CA SER A 31 -5.07 19.65 -2.78
C SER A 31 -4.93 19.81 -1.27
N ARG A 32 -4.65 18.70 -0.54
CA ARG A 32 -4.52 18.68 0.93
C ARG A 32 -3.21 19.28 1.44
N ALA A 33 -2.12 19.17 0.68
CA ALA A 33 -0.83 19.74 1.05
C ALA A 33 -0.77 21.26 0.79
N ARG A 34 -1.54 21.76 -0.18
CA ARG A 34 -1.56 23.16 -0.63
C ARG A 34 -2.99 23.70 -0.68
N ASP A 35 -3.48 24.13 0.47
CA ASP A 35 -4.82 24.70 0.61
C ASP A 35 -4.99 26.05 -0.13
N ASP A 36 -3.90 26.71 -0.52
CA ASP A 36 -3.89 27.93 -1.34
C ASP A 36 -3.97 27.66 -2.85
N ALA A 37 -3.69 26.42 -3.29
CA ALA A 37 -3.57 26.09 -4.70
C ALA A 37 -4.92 25.75 -5.37
N VAL A 38 -5.07 26.17 -6.63
CA VAL A 38 -6.07 25.64 -7.56
C VAL A 38 -5.50 24.39 -8.22
N VAL A 39 -6.02 23.22 -7.86
CA VAL A 39 -5.56 21.94 -8.40
C VAL A 39 -6.41 21.53 -9.58
N MET A 40 -5.75 21.25 -10.69
CA MET A 40 -6.40 20.79 -11.93
C MET A 40 -5.81 19.45 -12.35
N ALA A 41 -6.67 18.54 -12.78
CA ALA A 41 -6.27 17.31 -13.44
C ALA A 41 -6.80 17.33 -14.88
N TYR A 42 -5.90 17.33 -15.86
CA TYR A 42 -6.25 17.15 -17.27
C TYR A 42 -6.01 15.70 -17.64
N GLN A 43 -7.05 15.00 -18.08
CA GLN A 43 -6.97 13.57 -18.38
C GLN A 43 -7.72 13.26 -19.68
N GLY A 44 -7.20 12.30 -20.45
CA GLY A 44 -7.93 11.74 -21.58
C GLY A 44 -8.66 10.46 -21.19
N ASP A 45 -9.43 9.91 -22.13
CA ASP A 45 -10.30 8.75 -21.92
C ASP A 45 -9.63 7.55 -21.27
N GLY A 46 -8.61 7.00 -21.92
CA GLY A 46 -7.89 5.86 -21.37
C GLY A 46 -7.23 6.10 -20.01
N ASP A 47 -6.80 7.34 -19.75
CA ASP A 47 -6.19 7.70 -18.47
C ASP A 47 -7.24 7.78 -17.35
N LEU A 48 -8.38 8.42 -17.62
CA LEU A 48 -9.41 8.69 -16.62
C LEU A 48 -10.39 7.53 -16.42
N ALA A 49 -10.96 7.03 -17.52
CA ALA A 49 -12.09 6.11 -17.49
C ALA A 49 -11.68 4.62 -17.51
N SER A 50 -10.43 4.31 -17.88
CA SER A 50 -9.89 2.95 -17.82
C SER A 50 -8.93 2.79 -16.64
N ILE A 51 -7.73 3.37 -16.73
CA ILE A 51 -6.67 3.14 -15.75
C ILE A 51 -6.99 3.86 -14.42
N GLY A 52 -7.56 5.06 -14.51
CA GLY A 52 -7.85 5.94 -13.39
C GLY A 52 -9.28 5.88 -12.86
N LEU A 53 -10.10 4.91 -13.27
CA LEU A 53 -11.54 4.90 -12.98
C LEU A 53 -11.82 5.01 -11.48
N ASN A 54 -11.23 4.10 -10.70
CA ASN A 54 -11.41 4.08 -9.25
C ASN A 54 -10.84 5.35 -8.59
N GLU A 55 -9.69 5.85 -9.02
CA GLU A 55 -9.10 7.07 -8.44
C GLU A 55 -10.00 8.30 -8.68
N THR A 56 -10.58 8.39 -9.87
CA THR A 56 -11.52 9.46 -10.25
C THR A 56 -12.76 9.42 -9.38
N ILE A 57 -13.40 8.25 -9.27
CA ILE A 57 -14.59 8.05 -8.44
C ILE A 57 -14.28 8.37 -6.97
N GLN A 58 -13.18 7.87 -6.43
CA GLN A 58 -12.82 8.06 -5.03
C GLN A 58 -12.49 9.53 -4.71
N THR A 59 -11.82 10.24 -5.62
CA THR A 59 -11.52 11.67 -5.48
C THR A 59 -12.81 12.51 -5.54
N ALA A 60 -13.70 12.19 -6.47
CA ALA A 60 -15.00 12.82 -6.60
C ALA A 60 -15.90 12.56 -5.38
N ASN A 61 -15.94 11.32 -4.89
CA ASN A 61 -16.77 10.90 -3.75
C ASN A 61 -16.33 11.56 -2.43
N ARG A 62 -15.03 11.82 -2.26
CA ARG A 62 -14.51 12.61 -1.14
C ARG A 62 -14.76 14.11 -1.29
N GLY A 63 -15.19 14.58 -2.46
CA GLY A 63 -15.40 16.00 -2.73
C GLY A 63 -14.10 16.81 -2.70
N GLU A 64 -12.96 16.20 -3.02
CA GLU A 64 -11.66 16.88 -2.96
C GLU A 64 -11.66 18.14 -3.83
N LYS A 65 -10.98 19.18 -3.35
CA LYS A 65 -10.78 20.43 -4.10
C LYS A 65 -9.82 20.18 -5.27
N VAL A 66 -10.36 19.59 -6.33
CA VAL A 66 -9.74 19.31 -7.62
C VAL A 66 -10.75 19.56 -8.74
N ALA A 67 -10.34 20.29 -9.79
CA ALA A 67 -11.07 20.37 -11.05
C ALA A 67 -10.51 19.35 -12.04
N VAL A 68 -11.35 18.42 -12.49
CA VAL A 68 -10.98 17.40 -13.48
C VAL A 68 -11.55 17.78 -14.84
N PHE A 69 -10.67 17.87 -15.83
CA PHE A 69 -11.01 18.08 -17.23
C PHE A 69 -10.80 16.76 -17.97
N PHE A 70 -11.91 16.14 -18.36
CA PHE A 70 -11.93 14.89 -19.06
C PHE A 70 -12.07 15.14 -20.57
N VAL A 71 -11.01 14.88 -21.34
CA VAL A 71 -11.06 14.92 -22.79
C VAL A 71 -11.56 13.58 -23.33
N ASN A 72 -12.83 13.56 -23.72
CA ASN A 72 -13.49 12.43 -24.35
C ASN A 72 -13.39 12.60 -25.87
N ASN A 73 -12.51 11.82 -26.47
CA ASN A 73 -12.29 11.75 -27.92
C ASN A 73 -12.50 10.32 -28.45
N THR A 74 -13.23 9.49 -27.70
CA THR A 74 -13.61 8.10 -27.99
C THR A 74 -12.47 7.11 -28.22
N VAL A 75 -11.20 7.51 -28.08
CA VAL A 75 -10.02 6.66 -28.29
C VAL A 75 -8.86 7.01 -27.36
N TYR A 76 -7.89 6.11 -27.19
CA TYR A 76 -6.62 6.47 -26.58
C TYR A 76 -5.77 7.30 -27.56
N GLY A 77 -5.96 8.62 -27.53
CA GLY A 77 -5.35 9.52 -28.51
C GLY A 77 -3.82 9.42 -28.61
N MET A 78 -3.10 9.55 -27.48
CA MET A 78 -1.64 9.55 -27.48
C MET A 78 -1.01 8.15 -27.60
N THR A 79 -1.80 7.07 -27.58
CA THR A 79 -1.30 5.70 -27.78
C THR A 79 -1.59 5.17 -29.19
N GLY A 80 -1.91 6.06 -30.13
CA GLY A 80 -2.17 5.72 -31.53
C GLY A 80 -3.60 5.27 -31.82
N GLY A 81 -4.58 5.68 -31.01
CA GLY A 81 -5.99 5.44 -31.30
C GLY A 81 -6.49 4.05 -30.93
N GLN A 82 -6.08 3.55 -29.77
CA GLN A 82 -6.59 2.28 -29.23
C GLN A 82 -8.03 2.45 -28.72
N MET A 83 -8.77 1.34 -28.62
CA MET A 83 -10.12 1.31 -28.06
C MET A 83 -10.11 1.84 -26.63
N ALA A 84 -11.03 2.75 -26.34
CA ALA A 84 -11.19 3.42 -25.08
C ALA A 84 -12.56 3.15 -24.43
N PRO A 85 -12.71 3.39 -23.12
CA PRO A 85 -13.98 3.21 -22.42
C PRO A 85 -15.16 3.90 -23.08
N THR A 86 -14.98 5.09 -23.68
CA THR A 86 -16.06 5.82 -24.37
C THR A 86 -16.14 5.55 -25.88
N THR A 87 -15.31 4.66 -26.44
CA THR A 87 -15.44 4.22 -27.84
C THR A 87 -16.87 3.75 -28.11
N MET A 88 -17.48 4.28 -29.17
CA MET A 88 -18.87 4.05 -29.56
C MET A 88 -19.10 2.62 -30.06
N ILE A 89 -20.32 2.10 -29.96
CA ILE A 89 -20.68 0.83 -30.63
C ILE A 89 -20.48 0.97 -32.14
N GLY A 90 -19.78 -0.01 -32.73
CA GLY A 90 -19.41 -0.03 -34.14
C GLY A 90 -18.19 0.83 -34.51
N GLU A 91 -17.65 1.63 -33.60
CA GLU A 91 -16.47 2.46 -33.87
C GLU A 91 -15.22 1.59 -33.97
N LYS A 92 -14.52 1.70 -35.10
CA LYS A 92 -13.29 0.97 -35.40
C LYS A 92 -12.08 1.73 -34.87
N THR A 93 -11.20 0.99 -34.17
CA THR A 93 -9.96 1.52 -33.60
C THR A 93 -8.79 0.58 -33.92
N VAL A 94 -7.55 0.98 -33.63
CA VAL A 94 -6.37 0.16 -33.94
C VAL A 94 -6.42 -1.22 -33.27
N THR A 95 -6.97 -1.28 -32.06
CA THR A 95 -7.10 -2.53 -31.28
C THR A 95 -8.48 -3.17 -31.39
N CYS A 96 -9.41 -2.53 -32.11
CA CYS A 96 -10.76 -3.05 -32.37
C CYS A 96 -11.11 -2.81 -33.85
N PRO A 97 -10.48 -3.53 -34.80
CA PRO A 97 -10.61 -3.28 -36.23
C PRO A 97 -12.00 -3.60 -36.79
N GLU A 98 -12.72 -4.52 -36.15
CA GLU A 98 -14.11 -4.87 -36.52
C GLU A 98 -15.15 -3.92 -35.93
N GLY A 99 -14.73 -3.03 -35.03
CA GLY A 99 -15.58 -2.10 -34.32
C GLY A 99 -16.05 -2.64 -32.97
N ARG A 100 -16.29 -1.75 -32.02
CA ARG A 100 -16.72 -2.14 -30.67
C ARG A 100 -18.09 -2.84 -30.71
N THR A 101 -18.22 -3.94 -29.97
CA THR A 101 -19.49 -4.61 -29.73
C THR A 101 -19.81 -4.62 -28.24
N ALA A 102 -21.11 -4.58 -27.90
CA ALA A 102 -21.55 -4.58 -26.50
C ALA A 102 -21.28 -5.94 -25.85
N GLU A 103 -21.33 -7.01 -26.64
CA GLU A 103 -21.14 -8.39 -26.19
C GLU A 103 -19.69 -8.66 -25.77
N GLN A 104 -18.70 -8.07 -26.47
CA GLN A 104 -17.29 -8.33 -26.20
C GLN A 104 -16.67 -7.27 -25.28
N ALA A 105 -17.03 -6.00 -25.49
CA ALA A 105 -16.38 -4.86 -24.83
C ALA A 105 -17.33 -4.06 -23.92
N GLY A 106 -18.60 -4.44 -23.80
CA GLY A 106 -19.61 -3.67 -23.09
C GLY A 106 -19.98 -2.36 -23.79
N TYR A 107 -20.82 -1.56 -23.15
CA TYR A 107 -21.29 -0.27 -23.66
C TYR A 107 -20.30 0.88 -23.36
N PRO A 108 -20.32 1.97 -24.16
CA PRO A 108 -19.55 3.17 -23.87
C PRO A 108 -19.79 3.70 -22.46
N LEU A 109 -18.73 4.08 -21.76
CA LEU A 109 -18.81 4.45 -20.34
C LEU A 109 -19.21 5.92 -20.15
N HIS A 110 -20.34 6.14 -19.48
CA HIS A 110 -20.92 7.46 -19.21
C HIS A 110 -20.36 8.10 -17.92
N MET A 111 -19.16 8.68 -17.99
CA MET A 111 -18.45 9.19 -16.80
C MET A 111 -19.17 10.33 -16.08
N ALA A 112 -19.72 11.32 -16.80
CA ALA A 112 -20.44 12.44 -16.17
C ALA A 112 -21.68 11.95 -15.39
N GLU A 113 -22.43 11.00 -15.97
CA GLU A 113 -23.58 10.34 -15.34
C GLU A 113 -23.16 9.58 -14.08
N LEU A 114 -22.13 8.73 -14.17
CA LEU A 114 -21.62 7.96 -13.03
C LEU A 114 -21.19 8.86 -11.87
N LEU A 115 -20.46 9.94 -12.16
CA LEU A 115 -20.03 10.89 -11.14
C LEU A 115 -21.19 11.72 -10.58
N ASN A 116 -22.25 11.95 -11.37
CA ASN A 116 -23.44 12.65 -10.92
C ASN A 116 -24.30 11.85 -9.94
N GLU A 117 -24.12 10.53 -9.83
CA GLU A 117 -24.76 9.75 -8.77
C GLU A 117 -24.08 9.95 -7.40
N LEU A 118 -22.85 10.46 -7.37
CA LEU A 118 -22.14 10.75 -6.12
C LEU A 118 -22.71 11.99 -5.44
N LYS A 119 -22.67 12.05 -4.10
CA LYS A 119 -23.23 13.19 -3.35
C LYS A 119 -22.30 14.42 -3.32
N ALA A 120 -20.99 14.20 -3.26
CA ALA A 120 -20.02 15.25 -2.98
C ALA A 120 -19.64 16.19 -4.14
N PRO A 121 -19.66 15.79 -5.43
CA PRO A 121 -19.32 16.69 -6.53
C PRO A 121 -20.20 17.95 -6.55
N VAL A 122 -19.59 19.11 -6.79
CA VAL A 122 -20.25 20.42 -6.77
C VAL A 122 -20.71 20.84 -8.16
N PHE A 123 -19.90 20.54 -9.16
CA PHE A 123 -20.11 20.96 -10.54
C PHE A 123 -19.75 19.82 -11.49
N ILE A 124 -20.69 19.46 -12.38
CA ILE A 124 -20.52 18.44 -13.41
C ILE A 124 -21.20 18.94 -14.68
N GLU A 125 -20.43 19.12 -15.75
CA GLU A 125 -20.98 19.55 -17.06
C GLU A 125 -20.26 18.84 -18.21
N ARG A 126 -21.03 18.43 -19.22
CA ARG A 126 -20.49 17.93 -20.49
C ARG A 126 -20.64 19.01 -21.56
N VAL A 127 -19.54 19.31 -22.24
CA VAL A 127 -19.43 20.30 -23.31
C VAL A 127 -18.76 19.70 -24.53
N SER A 128 -18.89 20.37 -25.68
CA SER A 128 -18.20 20.02 -26.92
C SER A 128 -17.25 21.15 -27.32
N VAL A 129 -16.25 20.84 -28.13
CA VAL A 129 -15.38 21.82 -28.81
C VAL A 129 -15.42 21.66 -30.34
N SER A 130 -16.49 21.06 -30.87
CA SER A 130 -16.63 20.79 -32.30
C SER A 130 -16.80 22.03 -33.19
N ASP A 131 -17.33 23.13 -32.65
CA ASP A 131 -17.50 24.40 -33.35
C ASP A 131 -17.41 25.62 -32.43
N ILE A 132 -17.47 26.83 -33.03
CA ILE A 132 -17.32 28.11 -32.32
C ILE A 132 -18.39 28.30 -31.23
N GLY A 133 -19.63 27.87 -31.48
CA GLY A 133 -20.73 27.97 -30.51
C GLY A 133 -20.46 27.08 -29.30
N HIS A 134 -20.04 25.86 -29.55
CA HIS A 134 -19.64 24.89 -28.55
C HIS A 134 -18.41 25.33 -27.74
N ILE A 135 -17.37 25.85 -28.40
CA ILE A 135 -16.16 26.40 -27.76
C ILE A 135 -16.52 27.52 -26.76
N ARG A 136 -17.47 28.41 -27.11
CA ARG A 136 -17.91 29.48 -26.20
C ARG A 136 -18.61 28.91 -24.95
N LYS A 137 -19.37 27.82 -25.09
CA LYS A 137 -19.98 27.11 -23.94
C LYS A 137 -18.93 26.41 -23.10
N ALA A 138 -17.99 25.70 -23.73
CA ALA A 138 -16.88 25.03 -23.05
C ALA A 138 -16.05 26.01 -22.21
N LYS A 139 -15.75 27.20 -22.74
CA LYS A 139 -15.07 28.27 -21.99
C LYS A 139 -15.81 28.65 -20.71
N LYS A 140 -17.15 28.72 -20.74
CA LYS A 140 -17.98 29.03 -19.55
C LYS A 140 -17.90 27.91 -18.52
N ALA A 141 -18.06 26.65 -18.93
CA ALA A 141 -17.97 25.49 -18.05
C ALA A 141 -16.58 25.37 -17.38
N ILE A 142 -15.51 25.54 -18.16
CA ILE A 142 -14.13 25.53 -17.63
C ILE A 142 -13.94 26.67 -16.62
N SER A 143 -14.38 27.88 -16.94
CA SER A 143 -14.27 29.03 -16.02
C SER A 143 -15.05 28.78 -14.72
N LYS A 144 -16.23 28.15 -14.80
CA LYS A 144 -17.04 27.78 -13.64
C LYS A 144 -16.34 26.73 -12.78
N ALA A 145 -15.79 25.66 -13.36
CA ALA A 145 -15.04 24.64 -12.64
C ALA A 145 -13.82 25.23 -11.90
N LEU A 146 -13.07 26.13 -12.55
CA LEU A 146 -11.95 26.85 -11.91
C LEU A 146 -12.40 27.77 -10.78
N LYS A 147 -13.56 28.42 -10.92
CA LYS A 147 -14.16 29.24 -9.86
C LYS A 147 -14.50 28.39 -8.63
N VAL A 148 -15.10 27.22 -8.82
CA VAL A 148 -15.39 26.25 -7.73
C VAL A 148 -14.11 25.89 -6.97
N GLN A 149 -12.99 25.68 -7.68
CA GLN A 149 -11.69 25.42 -7.04
C GLN A 149 -11.15 26.62 -6.28
N LYS A 150 -11.16 27.80 -6.90
CA LYS A 150 -10.65 29.04 -6.28
C LYS A 150 -11.43 29.38 -5.01
N GLU A 151 -12.72 29.12 -4.98
CA GLU A 151 -13.60 29.33 -3.82
C GLU A 151 -13.55 28.17 -2.82
N SER A 152 -12.67 27.17 -3.03
CA SER A 152 -12.50 26.00 -2.18
C SER A 152 -13.78 25.18 -1.95
N LYS A 153 -14.70 25.16 -2.91
CA LYS A 153 -16.02 24.54 -2.74
C LYS A 153 -16.02 23.02 -2.88
N GLY A 154 -14.98 22.43 -3.47
CA GLY A 154 -14.82 20.97 -3.57
C GLY A 154 -14.60 20.51 -5.00
N TYR A 155 -15.14 19.35 -5.37
CA TYR A 155 -14.84 18.69 -6.64
C TYR A 155 -15.63 19.28 -7.81
N ALA A 156 -14.95 19.51 -8.94
CA ALA A 156 -15.55 19.93 -10.20
C ALA A 156 -15.11 19.02 -11.34
N PHE A 157 -16.03 18.72 -12.26
CA PHE A 157 -15.78 17.85 -13.41
C PHE A 157 -16.33 18.48 -14.68
N VAL A 158 -15.50 18.52 -15.73
CA VAL A 158 -15.93 18.94 -17.06
C VAL A 158 -15.51 17.89 -18.07
N GLU A 159 -16.50 17.24 -18.68
CA GLU A 159 -16.27 16.34 -19.82
C GLU A 159 -16.31 17.15 -21.12
N ILE A 160 -15.30 17.00 -21.95
CA ILE A 160 -15.08 17.76 -23.17
C ILE A 160 -15.04 16.79 -24.33
N LEU A 161 -16.10 16.78 -25.14
CA LEU A 161 -16.14 16.05 -26.40
C LEU A 161 -15.20 16.73 -27.40
N ALA A 162 -14.17 16.02 -27.83
CA ALA A 162 -13.11 16.56 -28.67
C ALA A 162 -12.80 15.65 -29.88
N ALA A 163 -12.45 16.27 -31.00
CA ALA A 163 -12.14 15.54 -32.23
C ALA A 163 -10.73 14.94 -32.18
N CYS A 164 -10.54 13.75 -32.75
CA CYS A 164 -9.23 13.13 -32.94
C CYS A 164 -9.03 12.66 -34.39
N PRO A 165 -9.05 13.57 -35.39
CA PRO A 165 -9.05 13.22 -36.81
C PRO A 165 -7.88 12.31 -37.21
N THR A 166 -6.70 12.53 -36.62
CA THR A 166 -5.49 11.73 -36.87
C THR A 166 -5.70 10.25 -36.55
N ASN A 167 -6.24 9.93 -35.37
CA ASN A 167 -6.39 8.55 -34.92
C ASN A 167 -7.65 7.90 -35.48
N LEU A 168 -8.70 8.69 -35.70
CA LEU A 168 -9.94 8.22 -36.34
C LEU A 168 -9.83 8.14 -37.87
N ARG A 169 -8.70 8.59 -38.45
CA ARG A 169 -8.43 8.63 -39.90
C ARG A 169 -9.54 9.37 -40.68
N GLN A 170 -9.97 10.49 -40.13
CA GLN A 170 -11.03 11.33 -40.65
C GLN A 170 -10.47 12.70 -41.04
N SER A 171 -11.11 13.37 -41.99
CA SER A 171 -10.92 14.81 -42.20
C SER A 171 -11.49 15.60 -41.01
N SER A 172 -11.06 16.85 -40.85
CA SER A 172 -11.56 17.73 -39.80
C SER A 172 -13.08 17.89 -39.85
N GLU A 173 -13.65 18.00 -41.05
CA GLU A 173 -15.11 18.12 -41.22
C GLU A 173 -15.85 16.84 -40.83
N GLU A 174 -15.30 15.67 -41.19
CA GLU A 174 -15.88 14.39 -40.82
C GLU A 174 -15.87 14.18 -39.31
N SER A 175 -14.78 14.54 -38.63
CA SER A 175 -14.72 14.44 -37.17
C SER A 175 -15.69 15.38 -36.47
N ILE A 176 -15.91 16.59 -36.99
CA ILE A 176 -16.94 17.50 -36.47
C ILE A 176 -18.33 16.90 -36.67
N ARG A 177 -18.63 16.37 -37.87
CA ARG A 177 -19.90 15.68 -38.14
C ARG A 177 -20.08 14.45 -37.25
N PHE A 178 -19.02 13.69 -37.00
CA PHE A 178 -19.03 12.53 -36.11
C PHE A 178 -19.42 12.93 -34.69
N ILE A 179 -18.80 13.98 -34.14
CA ILE A 179 -19.16 14.50 -32.81
C ILE A 179 -20.62 14.93 -32.77
N ASN A 180 -21.01 15.85 -33.65
CA ASN A 180 -22.33 16.48 -33.60
C ASN A 180 -23.47 15.48 -33.89
N ASN A 181 -23.24 14.49 -34.75
CA ASN A 181 -24.31 13.60 -35.21
C ASN A 181 -24.33 12.23 -34.50
N GLN A 182 -23.23 11.81 -33.88
CA GLN A 182 -23.10 10.49 -33.25
C GLN A 182 -22.68 10.60 -31.78
N VAL A 183 -21.53 11.22 -31.49
CA VAL A 183 -21.00 11.29 -30.11
C VAL A 183 -21.94 12.07 -29.20
N GLU A 184 -22.50 13.19 -29.64
CA GLU A 184 -23.46 13.97 -28.85
C GLU A 184 -24.80 13.25 -28.60
N LYS A 185 -25.14 12.22 -29.41
CA LYS A 185 -26.33 11.40 -29.15
C LYS A 185 -26.10 10.41 -28.02
N GLU A 186 -24.92 9.78 -28.00
CA GLU A 186 -24.53 8.87 -26.91
C GLU A 186 -24.17 9.64 -25.64
N PHE A 187 -23.47 10.77 -25.79
CA PHE A 187 -23.01 11.64 -24.72
C PHE A 187 -23.68 13.02 -24.80
N PRO A 188 -24.97 13.17 -24.42
CA PRO A 188 -25.68 14.44 -24.49
C PRO A 188 -25.00 15.57 -23.74
N LEU A 189 -24.86 16.72 -24.40
CA LEU A 189 -24.34 17.94 -23.79
C LEU A 189 -25.35 18.51 -22.79
N LYS A 190 -24.98 18.56 -21.52
CA LYS A 190 -25.81 19.15 -20.46
C LYS A 190 -24.98 19.51 -19.24
N ASN A 191 -25.51 20.45 -18.45
CA ASN A 191 -25.11 20.63 -17.07
C ASN A 191 -25.84 19.59 -16.22
N PHE A 192 -25.10 18.67 -15.62
CA PHE A 192 -25.64 17.60 -14.78
C PHE A 192 -25.87 18.09 -13.36
N ARG A 193 -24.98 18.98 -12.90
CA ARG A 193 -25.00 19.52 -11.56
C ARG A 193 -24.29 20.86 -11.52
N ASP A 194 -24.95 21.85 -10.92
CA ASP A 194 -24.32 23.06 -10.40
C ASP A 194 -24.99 23.44 -9.09
N ILE A 195 -24.36 23.07 -7.98
CA ILE A 195 -24.78 23.47 -6.62
C ILE A 195 -23.78 24.44 -5.99
N SER A 196 -22.93 25.06 -6.80
CA SER A 196 -21.83 25.89 -6.30
C SER A 196 -22.29 27.13 -5.55
N ASP A 197 -23.49 27.66 -5.82
CA ASP A 197 -24.02 28.85 -5.13
C ASP A 197 -24.46 28.55 -3.69
N CYS A 198 -24.88 27.30 -3.40
CA CYS A 198 -25.27 26.87 -2.05
C CYS A 198 -24.20 26.02 -1.34
N THR A 199 -23.08 25.74 -2.01
CA THR A 199 -21.96 24.98 -1.43
C THR A 199 -21.07 25.88 -0.59
N VAL A 200 -20.88 25.51 0.67
CA VAL A 200 -19.93 26.17 1.56
C VAL A 200 -18.49 25.76 1.23
N PRO A 201 -17.51 26.68 1.33
CA PRO A 201 -16.10 26.33 1.18
C PRO A 201 -15.66 25.24 2.17
N LEU A 202 -14.83 24.32 1.71
CA LEU A 202 -14.17 23.32 2.53
C LEU A 202 -13.17 24.01 3.46
N PHE A 203 -13.33 23.81 4.76
CA PHE A 203 -12.35 24.22 5.76
C PHE A 203 -11.47 23.02 6.12
N ARG A 204 -10.16 23.20 5.99
CA ARG A 204 -9.16 22.25 6.49
C ARG A 204 -8.40 22.90 7.64
N GLY A 205 -8.03 22.10 8.63
CA GLY A 205 -7.21 22.58 9.75
C GLY A 205 -5.85 23.05 9.26
N ALA A 206 -5.23 23.99 9.98
CA ALA A 206 -3.88 24.43 9.66
C ALA A 206 -2.91 23.24 9.77
N SER A 207 -2.15 22.99 8.70
CA SER A 207 -1.11 21.96 8.72
C SER A 207 0.12 22.48 9.48
N ASP A 208 0.59 21.71 10.46
CA ASP A 208 1.83 21.99 11.18
C ASP A 208 2.98 21.14 10.62
N PHE A 209 3.78 21.77 9.76
CA PHE A 209 4.99 21.19 9.18
C PHE A 209 6.26 21.54 9.99
N SER A 210 6.13 22.02 11.22
CA SER A 210 7.28 22.24 12.07
C SER A 210 8.05 20.94 12.28
N LYS A 211 9.38 21.05 12.39
CA LYS A 211 10.23 19.89 12.67
C LYS A 211 9.71 19.11 13.89
N LYS A 212 9.30 19.80 14.95
CA LYS A 212 8.73 19.17 16.15
C LYS A 212 7.47 18.35 15.86
N SER A 213 6.53 18.89 15.06
CA SER A 213 5.32 18.14 14.67
C SER A 213 5.68 16.89 13.86
N LEU A 214 6.59 17.02 12.90
CA LEU A 214 7.08 15.92 12.09
C LEU A 214 7.81 14.87 12.94
N ASP A 215 8.73 15.28 13.81
CA ASP A 215 9.46 14.41 14.73
C ASP A 215 8.49 13.63 15.63
N ASN A 216 7.40 14.27 16.09
CA ASN A 216 6.34 13.60 16.84
C ASN A 216 5.53 12.60 16.01
N ILE A 217 5.15 12.96 14.76
CA ILE A 217 4.41 12.07 13.85
C ILE A 217 5.22 10.80 13.55
N PHE A 218 6.52 10.97 13.28
CA PHE A 218 7.42 9.86 12.99
C PHE A 218 8.00 9.22 14.26
N ASN A 219 7.63 9.69 15.46
CA ASN A 219 8.14 9.23 16.75
C ASN A 219 9.67 9.23 16.87
N LEU A 220 10.35 10.18 16.21
CA LEU A 220 11.81 10.28 16.21
C LEU A 220 12.40 10.66 17.57
N GLU A 221 11.61 11.28 18.46
CA GLU A 221 12.02 11.57 19.83
C GLU A 221 12.03 10.33 20.76
N LYS A 222 11.46 9.20 20.31
CA LYS A 222 11.25 8.00 21.15
C LYS A 222 12.09 6.80 20.76
N ASP A 223 12.47 6.68 19.50
CA ASP A 223 13.23 5.55 18.96
C ASP A 223 14.48 6.07 18.25
N SER A 224 15.60 6.10 18.97
CA SER A 224 16.92 6.06 18.32
C SER A 224 17.56 4.72 18.70
N SER A 225 17.35 3.70 17.86
CA SER A 225 18.26 2.55 17.88
C SER A 225 19.67 3.07 17.58
N LEU A 226 20.66 2.54 18.28
CA LEU A 226 22.04 2.85 17.98
C LEU A 226 22.35 2.44 16.53
N ASP A 227 23.19 3.22 15.85
CA ASP A 227 23.69 2.82 14.54
C ASP A 227 24.50 1.51 14.67
N SER A 228 24.41 0.65 13.65
CA SER A 228 25.18 -0.59 13.62
C SER A 228 26.67 -0.32 13.44
N VAL A 229 27.49 -1.21 14.01
CA VAL A 229 28.95 -1.15 13.98
C VAL A 229 29.48 -2.46 13.42
N ASP A 230 30.42 -2.37 12.48
CA ASP A 230 31.03 -3.55 11.89
C ASP A 230 31.81 -4.35 12.95
N THR A 231 31.50 -5.64 13.05
CA THR A 231 32.11 -6.62 13.95
C THR A 231 32.49 -7.89 13.15
N PRO A 232 33.55 -7.85 12.33
CA PRO A 232 33.85 -8.90 11.33
C PRO A 232 33.98 -10.33 11.87
N ASN A 233 34.27 -10.49 13.17
CA ASN A 233 34.42 -11.81 13.80
C ASN A 233 33.10 -12.44 14.30
N PHE A 234 31.96 -11.74 14.20
CA PHE A 234 30.67 -12.25 14.69
C PHE A 234 30.07 -13.34 13.78
N GLY A 235 30.23 -13.17 12.45
CA GLY A 235 29.60 -14.00 11.41
C GLY A 235 28.11 -13.68 11.20
N ASP A 236 27.41 -14.55 10.46
CA ASP A 236 25.97 -14.40 10.19
C ASP A 236 25.16 -15.45 10.95
N ILE A 237 24.05 -15.02 11.56
CA ILE A 237 23.08 -15.89 12.23
C ILE A 237 21.72 -15.69 11.56
N GLY A 238 21.24 -16.72 10.88
CA GLY A 238 19.91 -16.78 10.28
C GLY A 238 18.91 -17.44 11.21
N ILE A 239 17.82 -16.75 11.50
CA ILE A 239 16.75 -17.23 12.39
C ILE A 239 15.45 -17.24 11.60
N LYS A 240 14.72 -18.35 11.64
CA LYS A 240 13.38 -18.47 11.07
C LYS A 240 12.38 -18.78 12.17
N ILE A 241 11.33 -17.98 12.27
CA ILE A 241 10.25 -18.16 13.25
C ILE A 241 8.96 -18.34 12.46
N ALA A 242 8.19 -19.39 12.73
CA ALA A 242 7.03 -19.75 11.93
C ALA A 242 5.88 -20.31 12.78
N GLY A 243 4.65 -20.00 12.37
CA GLY A 243 3.44 -20.39 13.07
C GLY A 243 2.18 -19.88 12.37
N PHE A 244 1.09 -19.80 13.11
CA PHE A 244 -0.16 -19.19 12.68
C PHE A 244 -0.25 -17.73 13.15
N GLY A 245 -0.98 -16.92 12.39
CA GLY A 245 -1.37 -15.58 12.81
C GLY A 245 -2.00 -15.60 14.20
N GLY A 246 -1.45 -14.79 15.12
CA GLY A 246 -1.90 -14.72 16.51
C GLY A 246 -1.02 -15.46 17.53
N GLN A 247 -0.10 -16.32 17.10
CA GLN A 247 0.85 -17.01 17.99
C GLN A 247 2.05 -16.13 18.41
N GLY A 248 2.15 -14.89 17.91
CA GLY A 248 3.23 -13.97 18.27
C GLY A 248 4.56 -14.23 17.53
N VAL A 249 4.50 -14.87 16.35
CA VAL A 249 5.64 -15.15 15.47
C VAL A 249 6.40 -13.86 15.10
N LEU A 250 5.68 -12.90 14.52
CA LEU A 250 6.27 -11.63 14.08
C LEU A 250 6.80 -10.79 15.24
N SER A 251 6.07 -10.74 16.36
CA SER A 251 6.52 -10.00 17.54
C SER A 251 7.74 -10.63 18.19
N MET A 252 7.86 -11.97 18.16
CA MET A 252 9.07 -12.66 18.60
C MET A 252 10.28 -12.34 17.72
N GLY A 253 10.11 -12.36 16.39
CA GLY A 253 11.18 -11.96 15.48
C GLY A 253 11.62 -10.51 15.69
N LEU A 254 10.67 -9.61 15.94
CA LEU A 254 10.97 -8.22 16.23
C LEU A 254 11.71 -8.04 17.57
N MET A 255 11.37 -8.83 18.61
CA MET A 255 12.11 -8.84 19.87
C MET A 255 13.56 -9.26 19.68
N VAL A 256 13.81 -10.31 18.88
CA VAL A 256 15.19 -10.74 18.57
C VAL A 256 15.93 -9.68 17.77
N ALA A 257 15.28 -9.09 16.75
CA ALA A 257 15.87 -8.03 15.94
C ALA A 257 16.26 -6.82 16.78
N ARG A 258 15.38 -6.36 17.68
CA ARG A 258 15.66 -5.24 18.61
C ARG A 258 16.81 -5.56 19.56
N ALA A 259 16.84 -6.77 20.13
CA ALA A 259 17.94 -7.20 20.99
C ALA A 259 19.28 -7.15 20.24
N ALA A 260 19.31 -7.51 18.96
CA ALA A 260 20.53 -7.40 18.15
C ALA A 260 20.88 -5.95 17.78
N CYS A 261 19.90 -5.10 17.46
CA CYS A 261 20.14 -3.67 17.19
C CYS A 261 20.69 -2.94 18.41
N ASP A 262 20.23 -3.29 19.62
CA ASP A 262 20.73 -2.72 20.87
C ASP A 262 22.21 -3.03 21.13
N GLU A 263 22.67 -4.17 20.63
CA GLU A 263 24.07 -4.58 20.64
C GLU A 263 24.84 -4.08 19.39
N GLN A 264 24.25 -3.18 18.61
CA GLN A 264 24.82 -2.53 17.42
C GLN A 264 25.20 -3.50 16.28
N TYR A 265 24.59 -4.68 16.21
CA TYR A 265 24.77 -5.56 15.05
C TYR A 265 23.96 -5.07 13.84
N HIS A 266 24.35 -5.50 12.65
CA HIS A 266 23.52 -5.34 11.46
C HIS A 266 22.37 -6.33 11.52
N VAL A 267 21.16 -5.84 11.32
CA VAL A 267 19.94 -6.64 11.49
C VAL A 267 19.00 -6.46 10.31
N SER A 268 18.49 -7.58 9.81
CA SER A 268 17.35 -7.59 8.89
C SER A 268 16.20 -8.38 9.51
N TRP A 269 15.00 -7.81 9.48
CA TRP A 269 13.77 -8.48 9.89
C TRP A 269 12.81 -8.50 8.70
N TYR A 270 12.47 -9.70 8.23
CA TYR A 270 11.64 -9.89 7.04
C TYR A 270 10.41 -10.75 7.34
N PRO A 271 9.21 -10.15 7.40
CA PRO A 271 7.98 -10.89 7.62
C PRO A 271 7.43 -11.50 6.32
N SER A 272 6.80 -12.66 6.42
CA SER A 272 6.04 -13.30 5.36
C SER A 272 4.72 -13.83 5.93
N TYR A 273 3.61 -13.43 5.32
CA TYR A 273 2.27 -13.86 5.70
C TYR A 273 1.48 -14.22 4.44
N GLY A 274 0.59 -15.21 4.58
CA GLY A 274 -0.31 -15.60 3.50
C GLY A 274 -1.40 -14.55 3.22
N PRO A 275 -2.18 -14.71 2.13
CA PRO A 275 -3.25 -13.79 1.75
C PRO A 275 -4.46 -13.82 2.71
N GLU A 276 -4.50 -14.72 3.69
CA GLU A 276 -5.63 -14.91 4.58
C GLU A 276 -5.75 -13.79 5.64
N GLN A 277 -6.97 -13.27 5.83
CA GLN A 277 -7.23 -12.21 6.82
C GLN A 277 -7.02 -12.64 8.29
N ARG A 278 -7.17 -13.94 8.63
CA ARG A 278 -7.00 -14.48 9.99
C ARG A 278 -6.53 -15.93 9.96
N GLY A 279 -5.66 -16.29 10.91
CA GLY A 279 -5.25 -17.68 11.12
C GLY A 279 -4.36 -18.28 10.02
N GLY A 280 -4.02 -17.51 8.99
CA GLY A 280 -3.09 -17.93 7.94
C GLY A 280 -1.69 -18.22 8.49
N THR A 281 -0.89 -18.91 7.66
CA THR A 281 0.53 -19.14 7.97
C THR A 281 1.28 -17.81 8.03
N SER A 282 2.12 -17.67 9.04
CA SER A 282 2.96 -16.50 9.24
C SER A 282 4.34 -16.96 9.64
N ASN A 283 5.35 -16.38 9.01
CA ASN A 283 6.74 -16.58 9.39
C ASN A 283 7.50 -15.25 9.31
N CYS A 284 8.63 -15.18 9.97
CA CYS A 284 9.60 -14.12 9.74
C CYS A 284 11.02 -14.67 9.76
N SER A 285 11.88 -14.04 8.98
CA SER A 285 13.31 -14.26 9.00
C SER A 285 13.98 -13.12 9.76
N VAL A 286 14.94 -13.44 10.61
CA VAL A 286 15.83 -12.48 11.27
C VAL A 286 17.25 -12.85 10.91
N VAL A 287 18.01 -11.89 10.40
CA VAL A 287 19.44 -12.04 10.16
C VAL A 287 20.16 -11.11 11.14
N ILE A 288 21.10 -11.65 11.90
CA ILE A 288 22.03 -10.89 12.73
C ILE A 288 23.41 -11.08 12.11
N SER A 289 24.07 -9.98 11.75
CA SER A 289 25.38 -10.01 11.10
C SER A 289 26.34 -9.02 11.73
N GLY A 290 27.63 -9.37 11.70
CA GLY A 290 28.71 -8.45 12.01
C GLY A 290 28.97 -7.43 10.90
N GLU A 291 28.43 -7.61 9.70
CA GLU A 291 28.64 -6.72 8.56
C GLU A 291 27.32 -6.43 7.84
N ALA A 292 27.35 -5.54 6.84
CA ALA A 292 26.17 -5.15 6.08
C ALA A 292 25.48 -6.36 5.42
N ILE A 293 24.17 -6.51 5.65
CA ILE A 293 23.39 -7.65 5.17
C ILE A 293 23.01 -7.46 3.69
N GLY A 294 23.46 -8.37 2.83
CA GLY A 294 23.15 -8.35 1.40
C GLY A 294 21.77 -8.91 1.02
N SER A 295 21.16 -9.75 1.87
CA SER A 295 19.84 -10.34 1.62
C SER A 295 19.05 -10.53 2.92
N PRO A 296 17.76 -10.15 2.95
CA PRO A 296 16.92 -10.35 4.12
C PRO A 296 16.34 -11.78 4.23
N ILE A 297 16.57 -12.63 3.22
CA ILE A 297 15.99 -13.97 3.13
C ILE A 297 16.91 -14.98 3.80
N VAL A 298 16.37 -15.74 4.75
CA VAL A 298 17.06 -16.88 5.38
C VAL A 298 16.63 -18.16 4.68
N TYR A 299 17.49 -18.71 3.81
CA TYR A 299 17.28 -20.01 3.19
C TYR A 299 17.58 -21.13 4.17
N GLU A 300 18.78 -21.14 4.75
CA GLU A 300 19.23 -22.16 5.71
C GLU A 300 19.38 -21.55 7.11
N PRO A 301 18.34 -21.64 7.99
CA PRO A 301 18.42 -21.07 9.33
C PRO A 301 19.37 -21.84 10.25
N ASP A 302 20.13 -21.09 11.06
CA ASP A 302 20.86 -21.59 12.24
C ASP A 302 19.89 -21.93 13.39
N ILE A 303 18.77 -21.21 13.46
CA ILE A 303 17.73 -21.38 14.48
C ILE A 303 16.35 -21.39 13.81
N LEU A 304 15.61 -22.48 13.97
CA LEU A 304 14.18 -22.56 13.62
C LEU A 304 13.33 -22.55 14.89
N VAL A 305 12.33 -21.68 14.94
CA VAL A 305 11.27 -21.72 15.97
C VAL A 305 9.93 -22.00 15.30
N ALA A 306 9.32 -23.15 15.62
CA ALA A 306 8.05 -23.58 15.03
C ALA A 306 6.95 -23.69 16.10
N PHE A 307 5.88 -22.89 15.95
CA PHE A 307 4.74 -22.88 16.87
C PHE A 307 3.63 -23.88 16.49
N ASN A 308 3.73 -24.52 15.34
CA ASN A 308 2.77 -25.51 14.86
C ASN A 308 3.42 -26.54 13.94
N GLN A 309 2.73 -27.66 13.75
CA GLN A 309 3.22 -28.78 12.94
C GLN A 309 3.47 -28.40 11.48
N PRO A 310 2.56 -27.70 10.75
CA PRO A 310 2.82 -27.34 9.35
C PRO A 310 4.06 -26.47 9.15
N SER A 311 4.37 -25.60 10.12
CA SER A 311 5.57 -24.77 10.07
C SER A 311 6.84 -25.59 10.30
N LEU A 312 6.78 -26.57 11.20
CA LEU A 312 7.89 -27.48 11.44
C LEU A 312 8.16 -28.32 10.18
N GLU A 313 7.13 -28.96 9.61
CA GLU A 313 7.23 -29.76 8.39
C GLU A 313 7.78 -28.96 7.21
N LYS A 314 7.38 -27.70 7.09
CA LYS A 314 7.79 -26.83 5.99
C LYS A 314 9.26 -26.41 6.05
N PHE A 315 9.83 -26.23 7.25
CA PHE A 315 11.12 -25.56 7.41
C PHE A 315 12.19 -26.41 8.11
N ALA A 316 11.86 -27.56 8.70
CA ALA A 316 12.82 -28.39 9.42
C ALA A 316 13.97 -28.89 8.52
N SER A 317 13.68 -29.21 7.26
CA SER A 317 14.68 -29.68 6.28
C SER A 317 15.68 -28.60 5.87
N ASP A 318 15.34 -27.33 6.05
CA ASP A 318 16.17 -26.20 5.63
C ASP A 318 17.22 -25.85 6.70
N VAL A 319 17.07 -26.34 7.93
CA VAL A 319 17.94 -26.00 9.06
C VAL A 319 19.35 -26.54 8.83
N LYS A 320 20.36 -25.72 9.12
CA LYS A 320 21.77 -26.14 9.00
C LYS A 320 22.05 -27.36 9.88
N LYS A 321 23.02 -28.19 9.47
CA LYS A 321 23.38 -29.44 10.18
C LYS A 321 23.75 -29.23 11.65
N ASP A 322 24.37 -28.12 11.98
CA ASP A 322 24.76 -27.73 13.34
C ASP A 322 23.76 -26.76 14.01
N GLY A 323 22.64 -26.50 13.35
CA GLY A 323 21.56 -25.63 13.82
C GLY A 323 20.71 -26.24 14.92
N VAL A 324 19.69 -25.48 15.35
CA VAL A 324 18.75 -25.89 16.40
C VAL A 324 17.31 -25.67 15.99
N ILE A 325 16.46 -26.65 16.30
CA ILE A 325 15.00 -26.56 16.12
C ILE A 325 14.34 -26.46 17.50
N ILE A 326 13.60 -25.39 17.73
CA ILE A 326 12.79 -25.17 18.92
C ILE A 326 11.32 -25.24 18.48
N TYR A 327 10.54 -26.16 19.03
CA TYR A 327 9.14 -26.32 18.62
C TYR A 327 8.19 -26.50 19.80
N ASP A 328 6.94 -26.08 19.64
CA ASP A 328 5.94 -26.23 20.70
C ASP A 328 5.55 -27.69 20.89
N SER A 329 5.58 -28.19 22.13
CA SER A 329 5.17 -29.55 22.49
C SER A 329 3.75 -29.91 22.06
N THR A 330 2.86 -28.94 21.84
CA THR A 330 1.51 -29.19 21.30
C THR A 330 1.51 -29.78 19.90
N VAL A 331 2.63 -29.69 19.19
CA VAL A 331 2.87 -30.29 17.87
C VAL A 331 2.92 -31.83 17.95
N GLY A 332 3.24 -32.40 19.12
CA GLY A 332 3.31 -33.85 19.33
C GLY A 332 4.67 -34.46 18.99
N ASN A 333 4.71 -35.78 18.76
CA ASN A 333 5.94 -36.48 18.37
C ASN A 333 6.23 -36.21 16.89
N CYS A 334 7.35 -35.52 16.64
CA CYS A 334 7.77 -35.09 15.32
C CYS A 334 9.20 -35.55 14.98
N ASP A 335 9.68 -36.62 15.61
CA ASP A 335 11.04 -37.15 15.37
C ASP A 335 11.26 -37.52 13.90
N HIS A 336 10.19 -37.91 13.19
CA HIS A 336 10.20 -38.24 11.77
C HIS A 336 10.29 -37.03 10.83
N ILE A 337 10.02 -35.81 11.33
CA ILE A 337 10.09 -34.56 10.55
C ILE A 337 11.47 -33.91 10.68
N ILE A 338 12.16 -34.17 11.81
CA ILE A 338 13.43 -33.54 12.15
C ILE A 338 14.56 -34.33 11.49
N PRO A 339 15.40 -33.71 10.65
CA PRO A 339 16.55 -34.38 10.06
C PRO A 339 17.51 -34.95 11.11
N GLU A 340 18.11 -36.09 10.81
CA GLU A 340 19.07 -36.76 11.70
C GLU A 340 20.29 -35.86 11.99
N GLY A 341 20.71 -35.79 13.25
CA GLY A 341 21.86 -35.00 13.69
C GLY A 341 21.56 -33.55 14.06
N ILE A 342 20.36 -33.04 13.79
CA ILE A 342 19.95 -31.67 14.19
C ILE A 342 19.46 -31.67 15.64
N LYS A 343 19.96 -30.75 16.46
CA LYS A 343 19.50 -30.59 17.85
C LYS A 343 18.07 -30.06 17.85
N SER A 344 17.13 -30.81 18.43
CA SER A 344 15.74 -30.40 18.57
C SER A 344 15.31 -30.27 20.03
N ILE A 345 14.44 -29.31 20.31
CA ILE A 345 13.97 -28.96 21.65
C ILE A 345 12.45 -28.84 21.60
N SER A 346 11.75 -29.81 22.19
CA SER A 346 10.30 -29.76 22.40
C SER A 346 9.98 -28.95 23.64
N VAL A 347 9.26 -27.84 23.48
CA VAL A 347 9.03 -26.87 24.56
C VAL A 347 7.55 -26.81 24.94
N PRO A 348 7.17 -27.01 26.21
CA PRO A 348 5.82 -26.77 26.68
C PRO A 348 5.55 -25.26 26.90
N ALA A 349 5.67 -24.47 25.83
CA ALA A 349 5.72 -23.01 25.90
C ALA A 349 4.43 -22.41 26.48
N THR A 350 3.27 -22.94 26.09
CA THR A 350 1.98 -22.52 26.67
C THR A 350 1.91 -22.81 28.16
N LYS A 351 2.39 -23.98 28.62
CA LYS A 351 2.40 -24.34 30.04
C LYS A 351 3.35 -23.46 30.84
N ILE A 352 4.57 -23.23 30.35
CA ILE A 352 5.55 -22.33 30.97
C ILE A 352 4.95 -20.92 31.15
N ALA A 353 4.27 -20.42 30.11
CA ALA A 353 3.61 -19.12 30.17
C ALA A 353 2.47 -19.11 31.21
N MET A 354 1.63 -20.14 31.25
CA MET A 354 0.51 -20.25 32.18
C MET A 354 0.97 -20.33 33.64
N ASP A 355 1.99 -21.16 33.94
CA ASP A 355 2.56 -21.32 35.27
C ASP A 355 3.21 -20.00 35.77
N ALA A 356 3.74 -19.19 34.84
CA ALA A 356 4.22 -17.84 35.14
C ALA A 356 3.09 -16.80 35.32
N GLY A 357 1.84 -17.12 34.94
CA GLY A 357 0.65 -16.28 35.08
C GLY A 357 0.17 -15.62 33.78
N SER A 358 0.72 -15.99 32.63
CA SER A 358 0.40 -15.40 31.32
C SER A 358 -0.36 -16.37 30.42
N LYS A 359 -1.60 -16.02 30.04
CA LYS A 359 -2.42 -16.82 29.10
C LYS A 359 -1.98 -16.70 27.64
N LYS A 360 -1.15 -15.71 27.29
CA LYS A 360 -0.75 -15.40 25.91
C LYS A 360 0.77 -15.19 25.76
N GLY A 361 1.56 -15.82 26.64
CA GLY A 361 3.01 -15.64 26.70
C GLY A 361 3.84 -16.74 26.03
N ALA A 362 3.24 -17.60 25.21
CA ALA A 362 3.96 -18.73 24.61
C ALA A 362 5.15 -18.28 23.75
N ASN A 363 5.01 -17.19 23.00
CA ASN A 363 6.11 -16.62 22.22
C ASN A 363 7.26 -16.09 23.09
N THR A 364 6.94 -15.47 24.23
CA THR A 364 7.96 -15.04 25.22
C THR A 364 8.65 -16.24 25.86
N ALA A 365 7.93 -17.35 26.09
CA ALA A 365 8.55 -18.58 26.56
C ALA A 365 9.53 -19.15 25.52
N MET A 366 9.12 -19.23 24.25
CA MET A 366 10.01 -19.64 23.15
C MET A 366 11.24 -18.74 23.01
N LEU A 367 11.08 -17.41 23.19
CA LEU A 367 12.18 -16.46 23.21
C LEU A 367 13.17 -16.77 24.34
N GLY A 368 12.69 -17.13 25.54
CA GLY A 368 13.55 -17.51 26.66
C GLY A 368 14.30 -18.82 26.42
N ILE A 369 13.69 -19.78 25.73
CA ILE A 369 14.40 -21.00 25.29
C ILE A 369 15.49 -20.65 24.28
N MET A 370 15.19 -19.80 23.29
CA MET A 370 16.18 -19.34 22.31
C MET A 370 17.38 -18.68 22.99
N LEU A 371 17.14 -17.78 23.95
CA LEU A 371 18.19 -17.17 24.76
C LEU A 371 19.04 -18.24 25.47
N ALA A 372 18.40 -19.22 26.11
CA ALA A 372 19.11 -20.28 26.84
C ALA A 372 19.94 -21.21 25.93
N THR A 373 19.64 -21.28 24.63
CA THR A 373 20.50 -22.04 23.69
C THR A 373 21.86 -21.37 23.46
N GLY A 374 22.00 -20.08 23.73
CA GLY A 374 23.20 -19.29 23.44
C GLY A 374 23.51 -19.10 21.95
N ARG A 375 22.67 -19.62 21.03
CA ARG A 375 22.94 -19.64 19.59
C ARG A 375 22.86 -18.27 18.93
N THR A 376 22.13 -17.31 19.53
CA THR A 376 22.07 -15.93 19.03
C THR A 376 23.33 -15.12 19.36
N LYS A 377 24.18 -15.60 20.29
CA LYS A 377 25.35 -14.87 20.83
C LYS A 377 25.03 -13.50 21.46
N LEU A 378 23.75 -13.21 21.70
CA LEU A 378 23.30 -11.97 22.35
C LEU A 378 23.21 -12.15 23.87
N PRO A 379 23.53 -11.11 24.67
CA PRO A 379 23.46 -11.18 26.12
C PRO A 379 22.01 -11.19 26.63
N PRO A 380 21.74 -11.79 27.81
CA PRO A 380 20.40 -11.78 28.43
C PRO A 380 19.80 -10.38 28.62
N GLU A 381 20.64 -9.37 28.86
CA GLU A 381 20.25 -7.97 29.04
C GLU A 381 19.56 -7.42 27.78
N ALA A 382 20.09 -7.74 26.59
CA ALA A 382 19.52 -7.31 25.32
C ALA A 382 18.09 -7.85 25.11
N PHE A 383 17.85 -9.12 25.46
CA PHE A 383 16.50 -9.69 25.39
C PHE A 383 15.52 -9.03 26.37
N ASN A 384 15.99 -8.70 27.58
CA ASN A 384 15.16 -8.01 28.56
C ASN A 384 14.79 -6.60 28.11
N LYS A 385 15.74 -5.87 27.52
CA LYS A 385 15.50 -4.52 26.97
C LYS A 385 14.55 -4.56 25.77
N ALA A 386 14.79 -5.46 24.82
CA ALA A 386 13.89 -5.63 23.67
C ALA A 386 12.46 -6.01 24.09
N LEU A 387 12.30 -6.78 25.17
CA LEU A 387 11.01 -7.10 25.76
C LEU A 387 10.35 -5.85 26.36
N ASP A 388 11.10 -5.03 27.11
CA ASP A 388 10.59 -3.78 27.68
C ASP A 388 10.06 -2.85 26.57
N GLU A 389 10.84 -2.66 25.52
CA GLU A 389 10.48 -1.83 24.36
C GLU A 389 9.28 -2.38 23.58
N THR A 390 9.19 -3.70 23.43
CA THR A 390 8.06 -4.35 22.75
C THR A 390 6.74 -4.13 23.48
N PHE A 391 6.79 -4.03 24.80
CA PHE A 391 5.60 -3.82 25.64
C PHE A 391 5.52 -2.42 26.26
N ILE A 392 6.24 -1.43 25.74
CA ILE A 392 6.27 -0.05 26.28
C ILE A 392 4.88 0.58 26.36
N ASN A 393 4.02 0.33 25.36
CA ASN A 393 2.64 0.80 25.33
C ASN A 393 1.68 -0.02 26.21
N LYS A 394 2.18 -1.10 26.85
CA LYS A 394 1.43 -2.00 27.73
C LYS A 394 2.27 -2.34 28.97
N PRO A 395 2.63 -1.35 29.81
CA PRO A 395 3.60 -1.51 30.89
C PRO A 395 3.21 -2.60 31.91
N LYS A 396 1.91 -2.86 32.09
CA LYS A 396 1.40 -3.96 32.93
C LYS A 396 1.84 -5.35 32.47
N LEU A 397 2.16 -5.52 31.18
CA LEU A 397 2.59 -6.78 30.60
C LEU A 397 4.09 -7.01 30.71
N ILE A 398 4.89 -5.97 30.98
CA ILE A 398 6.36 -6.08 31.05
C ILE A 398 6.79 -7.04 32.18
N PRO A 399 6.38 -6.84 33.45
CA PRO A 399 6.81 -7.74 34.54
C PRO A 399 6.36 -9.18 34.32
N LEU A 400 5.16 -9.36 33.74
CA LEU A 400 4.61 -10.67 33.45
C LEU A 400 5.44 -11.40 32.38
N ASN A 401 5.79 -10.73 31.29
CA ASN A 401 6.59 -11.32 30.23
C ASN A 401 8.05 -11.57 30.67
N LYS A 402 8.65 -10.69 31.49
CA LYS A 402 9.96 -10.97 32.12
C LYS A 402 9.93 -12.22 32.99
N LYS A 403 8.85 -12.42 33.76
CA LYS A 403 8.66 -13.64 34.55
C LYS A 403 8.56 -14.89 33.67
N VAL A 404 7.84 -14.81 32.53
CA VAL A 404 7.75 -15.90 31.55
C VAL A 404 9.12 -16.21 30.93
N LEU A 405 9.87 -15.18 30.49
CA LEU A 405 11.21 -15.32 29.93
C LEU A 405 12.15 -16.05 30.90
N ASN A 406 12.19 -15.60 32.15
CA ASN A 406 13.02 -16.21 33.20
C ASN A 406 12.58 -17.64 33.55
N ALA A 407 11.27 -17.92 33.55
CA ALA A 407 10.77 -19.27 33.77
C ALA A 407 11.19 -20.22 32.64
N ALA A 408 11.18 -19.75 31.40
CA ALA A 408 11.65 -20.52 30.26
C ALA A 408 13.16 -20.80 30.32
N VAL A 409 13.99 -19.80 30.67
CA VAL A 409 15.44 -20.01 30.85
C VAL A 409 15.72 -21.06 31.94
N LYS A 410 15.06 -20.97 33.09
CA LYS A 410 15.19 -21.98 34.17
C LYS A 410 14.70 -23.37 33.75
N TRP A 411 13.69 -23.43 32.90
CA TRP A 411 13.24 -24.69 32.33
C TRP A 411 14.29 -25.26 31.38
N ALA A 412 14.89 -24.42 30.53
CA ALA A 412 15.94 -24.82 29.60
C ALA A 412 17.17 -25.40 30.32
N GLU A 413 17.67 -24.74 31.36
CA GLU A 413 18.82 -25.20 32.16
C GLU A 413 18.64 -26.61 32.74
N LYS A 414 17.39 -26.98 33.04
CA LYS A 414 17.05 -28.29 33.61
C LYS A 414 16.84 -29.38 32.56
N ASN A 415 16.46 -29.01 31.33
CA ASN A 415 15.94 -29.96 30.33
C ASN A 415 16.76 -30.05 29.03
N ILE A 416 17.66 -29.10 28.72
CA ILE A 416 18.31 -28.97 27.39
C ILE A 416 19.78 -29.45 27.39
N LYS A 417 20.24 -30.13 28.46
CA LYS A 417 21.62 -30.60 28.63
C LYS A 417 22.28 -31.12 27.35
#